data_AF-A0A969HMM8-F1
#
_entry.id   AF-A0A969HMM8-F1
#
_cell.length_a   1.000
_cell.length_b   1.000
_cell.length_c   1.000
_cell.angle_alpha   90.00
_cell.angle_beta   90.00
_cell.angle_gamma   90.00
#
_symmetry.space_group_name_H-M   'P 1'
#
loop_
_entity.id
_entity.type
_entity.pdbx_description
1 polymer ?
#
loop_
_entity_poly.entity_id
_entity_poly.type
_entity_poly.pdbx_seq_one_letter_code
_entity_poly.pdbx_strand_id
1 'polypeptide(L)' 'MTRTFTLHDLIRYLYNETSAEENQVIAVLIATDAEFQEKYQEFAEMKHKINLLAKNPSDRVIQKILDFSREYDLHSV' A
#
# COMPACT_ATOMS: atom_id res chain seq x y z
N MET A 1 -24.66 8.61 -11.56
CA MET A 1 -24.75 7.13 -11.53
C MET A 1 -24.42 6.67 -10.13
N THR A 2 -25.24 5.83 -9.51
CA THR A 2 -24.90 5.18 -8.22
C THR A 2 -23.87 4.11 -8.50
N ARG A 3 -22.59 4.42 -8.23
CA ARG A 3 -21.50 3.45 -8.29
C ARG A 3 -21.54 2.65 -6.99
N THR A 4 -21.73 1.34 -7.07
CA THR A 4 -21.69 0.46 -5.89
C THR A 4 -20.22 0.19 -5.55
N PHE A 5 -19.77 0.65 -4.38
CA PHE A 5 -18.44 0.33 -3.87
C PHE A 5 -18.44 -1.08 -3.27
N THR A 6 -17.34 -1.80 -3.46
CA THR A 6 -17.16 -3.19 -3.05
C THR A 6 -15.98 -3.34 -2.09
N LEU A 7 -15.82 -4.53 -1.49
CA LEU A 7 -14.64 -4.83 -0.68
C LEU A 7 -13.33 -4.76 -1.48
N HIS A 8 -13.38 -4.98 -2.81
CA HIS A 8 -12.20 -4.81 -3.67
C HIS A 8 -11.75 -3.35 -3.72
N ASP A 9 -12.71 -2.41 -3.72
CA ASP A 9 -12.40 -0.98 -3.72
C ASP A 9 -11.77 -0.53 -2.40
N LEU A 10 -12.16 -1.14 -1.26
CA LEU A 10 -11.48 -0.94 0.02
C LEU A 10 -10.01 -1.40 -0.02
N ILE A 11 -9.72 -2.53 -0.68
CA ILE A 11 -8.34 -3.01 -0.84
C ILE A 11 -7.54 -2.02 -1.69
N ARG A 12 -8.06 -1.60 -2.85
CA ARG A 12 -7.43 -0.59 -3.69
C ARG A 12 -7.17 0.70 -2.92
N TYR A 13 -8.15 1.16 -2.15
CA TYR A 13 -8.02 2.33 -1.27
C TYR A 13 -6.89 2.15 -0.24
N LEU A 14 -6.84 1.00 0.43
CA LEU A 14 -5.79 0.69 1.42
C LEU A 14 -4.37 0.67 0.81
N TYR A 15 -4.24 0.38 -0.48
CA TYR A 15 -2.96 0.40 -1.21
C TYR A 15 -2.71 1.70 -2.00
N ASN A 16 -3.56 2.72 -1.83
CA ASN A 16 -3.50 3.99 -2.56
C ASN A 16 -3.64 3.84 -4.09
N GLU A 17 -4.42 2.86 -4.55
CA GLU A 17 -4.67 2.53 -5.97
C GLU A 17 -6.01 3.09 -6.47
N THR A 18 -6.50 4.13 -5.81
CA THR A 18 -7.76 4.81 -6.06
C THR A 18 -7.52 6.27 -6.43
N SER A 19 -8.39 6.79 -7.30
CA SER A 19 -8.39 8.21 -7.67
C SER A 19 -8.79 9.11 -6.50
N ALA A 20 -8.51 10.40 -6.59
CA ALA A 20 -8.88 11.37 -5.56
C ALA A 20 -10.40 11.43 -5.31
N GLU A 21 -11.20 11.26 -6.36
CA GLU A 21 -12.67 11.21 -6.25
C GLU A 21 -13.13 9.93 -5.52
N GLU A 22 -12.58 8.76 -5.91
CA GLU A 22 -12.86 7.50 -5.22
C GLU A 22 -12.46 7.57 -3.74
N ASN A 23 -11.33 8.19 -3.41
CA ASN A 23 -10.86 8.35 -2.03
C ASN A 23 -11.87 9.09 -1.16
N GLN A 24 -12.48 10.15 -1.66
CA GLN A 24 -13.45 10.94 -0.92
C GLN A 24 -14.71 10.11 -0.62
N VAL A 25 -15.22 9.40 -1.63
CA VAL A 25 -16.43 8.59 -1.47
C VAL A 25 -16.19 7.40 -0.53
N ILE A 26 -15.05 6.71 -0.68
CA ILE A 26 -14.69 5.58 0.19
C ILE A 26 -14.49 6.05 1.65
N ALA A 27 -13.86 7.21 1.86
CA ALA A 27 -13.68 7.77 3.20
C ALA A 27 -15.01 8.08 3.89
N VAL A 28 -15.98 8.63 3.14
CA VAL A 28 -17.35 8.84 3.65
C VAL A 28 -17.99 7.49 3.98
N LEU A 29 -17.90 6.50 3.08
CA LEU A 29 -18.50 5.18 3.28
C LEU A 29 -17.95 4.49 4.54
N ILE A 30 -16.63 4.50 4.74
CA ILE A 30 -15.98 3.97 5.95
C ILE A 30 -16.47 4.69 7.21
N ALA A 31 -16.78 5.99 7.14
CA ALA A 31 -17.24 6.77 8.28
C ALA A 31 -18.73 6.58 8.59
N THR A 32 -19.55 6.23 7.60
CA THR A 32 -21.01 6.16 7.72
C THR A 32 -21.58 4.74 7.79
N ASP A 33 -20.85 3.75 7.29
CA ASP A 33 -21.29 2.36 7.20
C ASP A 33 -20.40 1.47 8.09
N ALA A 34 -21.02 0.89 9.12
CA ALA A 34 -20.32 0.09 10.12
C ALA A 34 -19.71 -1.21 9.55
N GLU A 35 -20.35 -1.84 8.57
CA GLU A 35 -19.83 -3.06 7.95
C GLU A 35 -18.57 -2.73 7.13
N PHE A 36 -18.60 -1.64 6.38
CA PHE A 36 -17.44 -1.15 5.64
C PHE A 36 -16.30 -0.73 6.57
N GLN A 37 -16.63 -0.09 7.70
CA GLN A 37 -15.65 0.27 8.72
C GLN A 37 -14.95 -0.95 9.30
N GLU A 38 -15.71 -1.98 9.70
CA GLU A 38 -15.17 -3.22 10.25
C GLU A 38 -14.25 -3.91 9.23
N LYS A 39 -14.70 -4.02 7.98
CA LYS A 39 -13.90 -4.64 6.91
C LYS A 39 -12.62 -3.87 6.60
N TYR A 40 -12.68 -2.54 6.64
CA TYR A 40 -11.48 -1.72 6.48
C TYR A 40 -10.45 -1.97 7.59
N GLN A 41 -10.90 -2.06 8.86
CA GLN A 41 -10.00 -2.38 9.98
C GLN A 41 -9.39 -3.78 9.85
N GLU A 42 -10.20 -4.78 9.48
CA GLU A 42 -9.72 -6.16 9.24
C GLU A 42 -8.60 -6.19 8.18
N PHE A 43 -8.80 -5.50 7.05
CA PHE A 43 -7.80 -5.42 5.97
C PHE A 43 -6.55 -4.63 6.38
N ALA A 44 -6.72 -3.53 7.12
CA ALA A 44 -5.59 -2.74 7.62
C ALA A 44 -4.71 -3.54 8.58
N GLU A 45 -5.32 -4.31 9.50
CA GLU A 45 -4.60 -5.22 10.37
C GLU A 45 -3.87 -6.33 9.60
N MET A 46 -4.53 -6.92 8.59
CA MET A 46 -3.91 -7.94 7.75
C MET A 46 -2.69 -7.40 7.02
N LYS A 47 -2.80 -6.21 6.40
CA LYS A 47 -1.67 -5.53 5.75
C LYS A 47 -0.53 -5.29 6.73
N HIS A 48 -0.82 -4.82 7.94
CA HIS A 48 0.18 -4.63 8.98
C HIS A 48 0.90 -5.94 9.35
N LYS A 49 0.16 -7.02 9.59
CA LYS A 49 0.71 -8.35 9.91
C LYS A 49 1.60 -8.88 8.78
N ILE A 50 1.20 -8.71 7.52
CA ILE A 50 2.02 -9.11 6.36
C ILE A 50 3.31 -8.30 6.28
N ASN A 51 3.24 -6.99 6.50
CA ASN A 51 4.43 -6.12 6.47
C ASN A 51 5.44 -6.50 7.57
N LEU A 52 4.97 -6.96 8.74
CA LEU A 52 5.86 -7.46 9.79
C LEU A 52 6.61 -8.74 9.40
N LEU A 53 6.06 -9.54 8.48
CA LEU A 53 6.70 -10.75 7.96
C LEU A 53 7.71 -10.44 6.83
N ALA A 54 7.78 -9.19 6.37
CA ALA A 54 8.67 -8.81 5.29
C ALA A 54 10.13 -9.10 5.69
N LYS A 55 10.79 -9.94 4.90
CA LYS A 55 12.21 -10.25 5.11
C LYS A 55 13.05 -9.13 4.55
N ASN A 56 14.06 -8.73 5.32
CA ASN A 56 15.09 -7.83 4.81
C ASN A 56 16.05 -8.60 3.89
N PRO A 57 16.54 -7.97 2.81
CA PRO A 57 17.65 -8.52 2.04
C PRO A 57 18.87 -8.70 2.95
N SER A 58 19.74 -9.66 2.62
CA SER A 58 20.99 -9.82 3.37
C SER A 58 21.92 -8.64 3.13
N ASP A 59 22.78 -8.34 4.12
CA ASP A 59 23.76 -7.25 4.03
C ASP A 59 24.63 -7.35 2.77
N ARG A 60 24.95 -8.56 2.33
CA ARG A 60 25.69 -8.82 1.10
C ARG A 60 24.97 -8.25 -0.14
N VAL A 61 23.65 -8.43 -0.23
CA VAL A 61 22.85 -7.94 -1.35
C VAL A 61 22.74 -6.41 -1.29
N ILE A 62 22.52 -5.86 -0.09
CA ILE A 62 22.48 -4.41 0.12
C ILE A 62 23.80 -3.78 -0.32
N GLN A 63 24.92 -4.32 0.13
CA GLN A 63 26.25 -3.81 -0.21
C GLN A 63 26.50 -3.86 -1.72
N LYS A 64 26.12 -4.97 -2.38
CA LYS A 64 26.27 -5.11 -3.83
C LYS A 64 25.48 -4.04 -4.61
N ILE A 65 24.26 -3.70 -4.16
CA ILE A 65 23.46 -2.63 -4.78
C ILE A 65 24.13 -1.27 -4.59
N LEU A 66 24.63 -0.99 -3.38
CA LEU A 66 25.31 0.26 -3.06
C LEU A 66 26.63 0.43 -3.83
N ASP A 67 27.41 -0.63 -3.98
CA ASP A 67 28.65 -0.64 -4.75
C ASP A 67 28.38 -0.32 -6.22
N PHE A 68 27.40 -1.02 -6.83
CA PHE A 68 26.98 -0.76 -8.20
C PHE A 68 26.53 0.69 -8.41
N SER A 69 25.72 1.24 -7.49
CA SER A 69 25.24 2.62 -7.59
C SER A 69 26.38 3.63 -7.54
N ARG A 70 27.41 3.39 -6.71
CA ARG A 70 28.59 4.27 -6.62
C ARG A 70 29.44 4.22 -7.88
N GLU A 71 29.67 3.03 -8.42
CA GLU A 71 30.42 2.85 -9.66
C GLU A 71 29.70 3.51 -10.84
N TYR A 72 28.38 3.34 -10.94
CA TYR A 72 27.58 3.97 -11.99
C TYR A 72 27.67 5.50 -11.95
N ASP A 73 27.54 6.10 -10.76
CA ASP A 73 27.67 7.55 -10.58
C ASP A 73 29.08 8.02 -10.99
N LEU A 74 30.12 7.30 -10.58
CA LEU A 74 31.51 7.60 -10.91
C LEU A 74 31.84 7.50 -12.41
N HIS A 75 31.15 6.61 -13.14
CA HIS A 75 31.32 6.39 -14.58
C HIS A 75 30.35 7.19 -15.46
N SER A 76 29.43 7.95 -14.84
CA SER A 76 28.47 8.82 -15.55
C SER A 76 28.98 10.26 -15.78
N VAL A 77 30.26 10.51 -15.49
CA VAL A 77 30.99 11.77 -15.73
C VAL A 77 31.89 11.67 -16.96
#